data_AF-A0A4Y9ZPV2-F1
#
_entry.id   AF-A0A4Y9ZPV2-F1
#
_cell.length_a   1.000
_cell.length_b   1.000
_cell.length_c   1.000
_cell.angle_alpha   90.00
_cell.angle_beta   90.00
_cell.angle_gamma   90.00
#
_symmetry.space_group_name_H-M   'P 1'
#
loop_
_entity.id
_entity.type
_entity.pdbx_description
1 polymer ?
#
loop_
_entity_poly.entity_id
_entity_poly.type
_entity_poly.pdbx_seq_one_letter_code
_entity_poly.pdbx_strand_id
1 'polypeptide(L)'
;MEFLSQTYVALRGPTGAPQSAQETIPRLADRLAPTTLLADRRAAVLSLKAIARQHKALVGECALPGLLGILQNDAKLDPDIGRAALETLATLCDTHDADWGARPAGAAHVDTVLKTPEPTHALIELLGAEDMHVRLAAVLLLITLLHARLHVVQGYFLNAPVGPSTLVCLLDERDEGRPGDGVYSASPAARLMSSTDHYVPDLLHSAWFIVV
;
A
#
# COMPACT_ATOMS: atom_id res chain seq x y z
N MET A 1 0.80 7.56 -45.34
CA MET A 1 0.51 7.34 -43.90
C MET A 1 0.32 8.65 -43.10
N GLU A 2 0.56 9.83 -43.69
CA GLU A 2 0.50 11.14 -42.98
C GLU A 2 -0.93 11.67 -42.66
N PHE A 3 -1.95 11.22 -43.40
CA PHE A 3 -3.33 11.73 -43.24
C PHE A 3 -3.94 11.33 -41.88
N LEU A 4 -3.67 10.11 -41.41
CA LEU A 4 -4.21 9.62 -40.14
C LEU A 4 -3.51 10.27 -38.93
N SER A 5 -2.21 10.55 -39.02
CA SER A 5 -1.49 11.24 -37.93
C SER A 5 -1.90 12.71 -37.80
N GLN A 6 -2.09 13.42 -38.92
CA GLN A 6 -2.54 14.81 -38.91
C GLN A 6 -4.00 14.94 -38.40
N THR A 7 -4.87 14.01 -38.77
CA THR A 7 -6.26 13.99 -38.27
C THR A 7 -6.32 13.63 -36.78
N TYR A 8 -5.48 12.69 -36.33
CA TYR A 8 -5.34 12.34 -34.92
C TYR A 8 -4.85 13.52 -34.07
N VAL A 9 -3.86 14.28 -34.56
CA VAL A 9 -3.35 15.48 -33.89
C VAL A 9 -4.40 16.61 -33.89
N ALA A 10 -5.20 16.76 -34.95
CA ALA A 10 -6.27 17.76 -35.02
C ALA A 10 -7.46 17.46 -34.09
N LEU A 11 -7.83 16.18 -33.94
CA LEU A 11 -8.89 15.73 -33.02
C LEU A 11 -8.46 15.75 -31.54
N ARG A 12 -7.16 15.78 -31.26
CA ARG A 12 -6.60 15.74 -29.92
C ARG A 12 -6.99 16.95 -29.07
N GLY A 13 -7.26 18.10 -29.70
CA GLY A 13 -7.58 19.35 -29.01
C GLY A 13 -6.48 19.81 -28.02
N PRO A 14 -6.59 21.01 -27.43
CA PRO A 14 -5.66 21.47 -26.40
C PRO A 14 -5.70 20.60 -25.13
N THR A 15 -6.76 19.82 -24.94
CA THR A 15 -6.96 18.88 -23.82
C THR A 15 -6.25 17.54 -23.97
N GLY A 16 -5.81 17.18 -25.17
CA GLY A 16 -5.17 15.87 -25.40
C GLY A 16 -3.65 15.90 -25.29
N ALA A 17 -3.01 17.06 -25.11
CA ALA A 17 -1.57 17.11 -24.79
C ALA A 17 -1.28 16.22 -23.58
N PRO A 18 -0.16 15.46 -23.56
CA PRO A 18 0.17 14.63 -22.40
C PRO A 18 0.28 15.56 -21.19
N GLN A 19 -0.69 15.47 -20.27
CA GLN A 19 -0.67 16.26 -19.04
C GLN A 19 0.59 15.91 -18.27
N SER A 20 1.36 16.92 -17.87
CA SER A 20 2.55 16.67 -17.05
C SER A 20 2.14 16.00 -15.74
N ALA A 21 2.95 15.05 -15.28
CA ALA A 21 2.77 14.42 -13.98
C ALA A 21 2.70 15.46 -12.86
N GLN A 22 3.43 16.58 -13.02
CA GLN A 22 3.46 17.71 -12.09
C GLN A 22 2.12 18.43 -11.95
N GLU A 23 1.27 18.43 -12.97
CA GLU A 23 -0.08 19.02 -12.89
C GLU A 23 -1.14 17.99 -12.50
N THR A 24 -0.93 16.74 -12.92
CA THR A 24 -1.91 15.66 -12.74
C THR A 24 -1.95 15.16 -11.31
N ILE A 25 -0.78 14.91 -10.70
CA ILE A 25 -0.68 14.32 -9.37
C ILE A 25 -1.30 15.21 -8.28
N PRO A 26 -1.05 16.54 -8.22
CA PRO A 26 -1.71 17.39 -7.24
C PRO A 26 -3.23 17.37 -7.37
N ARG A 27 -3.76 17.41 -8.60
CA ARG A 27 -5.22 17.35 -8.83
C ARG A 27 -5.83 16.02 -8.40
N LEU A 28 -5.10 14.91 -8.55
CA LEU A 28 -5.52 13.62 -8.02
C LEU A 28 -5.45 13.59 -6.49
N ALA A 29 -4.43 14.20 -5.89
CA ALA A 29 -4.29 14.31 -4.44
C ALA A 29 -5.43 15.15 -3.81
N ASP A 30 -5.83 16.25 -4.45
CA ASP A 30 -6.96 17.09 -4.00
C ASP A 30 -8.26 16.29 -3.90
N ARG A 31 -8.44 15.29 -4.78
CA ARG A 31 -9.64 14.43 -4.76
C ARG A 31 -9.69 13.50 -3.56
N LEU A 32 -8.58 13.27 -2.84
CA LEU A 32 -8.53 12.43 -1.65
C LEU A 32 -9.16 13.10 -0.42
N ALA A 33 -9.58 14.37 -0.53
CA ALA A 33 -10.22 15.09 0.55
C ALA A 33 -11.50 14.39 1.06
N PRO A 34 -11.85 14.49 2.36
CA PRO A 34 -13.01 13.79 2.92
C PRO A 34 -14.36 14.21 2.31
N THR A 35 -14.42 15.42 1.73
CA THR A 35 -15.63 16.03 1.15
C THR A 35 -15.99 15.50 -0.24
N THR A 36 -15.09 14.75 -0.89
CA THR A 36 -15.37 14.16 -2.20
C THR A 36 -16.23 12.90 -2.07
N LEU A 37 -16.77 12.39 -3.17
CA LEU A 37 -17.49 11.12 -3.16
C LEU A 37 -16.50 9.96 -3.04
N LEU A 38 -16.88 8.90 -2.32
CA LEU A 38 -16.04 7.71 -2.12
C LEU A 38 -15.59 7.09 -3.45
N ALA A 39 -16.48 7.05 -4.45
CA ALA A 39 -16.17 6.55 -5.79
C ALA A 39 -15.07 7.38 -6.48
N ASP A 40 -15.09 8.70 -6.31
CA ASP A 40 -14.08 9.60 -6.88
C ASP A 40 -12.74 9.47 -6.16
N ARG A 41 -12.76 9.30 -4.81
CA ARG A 41 -11.54 8.96 -4.05
C ARG A 41 -10.94 7.66 -4.53
N ARG A 42 -11.74 6.61 -4.69
CA ARG A 42 -11.28 5.31 -5.18
C ARG A 42 -10.64 5.41 -6.56
N ALA A 43 -11.27 6.12 -7.50
CA ALA A 43 -10.70 6.35 -8.83
C ALA A 43 -9.37 7.14 -8.77
N ALA A 44 -9.28 8.13 -7.87
CA ALA A 44 -8.06 8.90 -7.67
C ALA A 44 -6.92 8.04 -7.09
N VAL A 45 -7.20 7.23 -6.06
CA VAL A 45 -6.21 6.31 -5.47
C VAL A 45 -5.71 5.29 -6.50
N LEU A 46 -6.59 4.69 -7.30
CA LEU A 46 -6.19 3.76 -8.35
C LEU A 46 -5.30 4.42 -9.41
N SER A 47 -5.61 5.67 -9.77
CA SER A 47 -4.79 6.45 -10.69
C SER A 47 -3.42 6.77 -10.10
N LEU A 48 -3.36 7.18 -8.83
CA LEU A 48 -2.11 7.43 -8.11
C LEU A 48 -1.27 6.16 -7.99
N LYS A 49 -1.87 5.01 -7.68
CA LYS A 49 -1.20 3.71 -7.63
C LYS A 49 -0.47 3.39 -8.94
N ALA A 50 -1.12 3.63 -10.08
CA ALA A 50 -0.56 3.32 -11.39
C ALA A 50 0.70 4.15 -11.71
N ILE A 51 0.81 5.37 -11.19
CA ILE A 51 1.92 6.30 -11.45
C ILE A 51 2.92 6.43 -10.30
N ALA A 52 2.61 5.89 -9.12
CA ALA A 52 3.42 6.00 -7.90
C ALA A 52 4.85 5.49 -8.09
N ARG A 53 5.06 4.41 -8.86
CA ARG A 53 6.40 3.85 -9.11
C ARG A 53 7.27 4.78 -9.96
N GLN A 54 6.68 5.52 -10.90
CA GLN A 54 7.42 6.41 -11.81
C GLN A 54 7.66 7.80 -11.21
N HIS A 55 6.77 8.24 -10.32
CA HIS A 55 6.79 9.60 -9.76
C HIS A 55 6.75 9.59 -8.23
N LYS A 56 7.48 8.66 -7.61
CA LYS A 56 7.46 8.38 -6.16
C LYS A 56 7.63 9.60 -5.26
N ALA A 57 8.60 10.47 -5.57
CA ALA A 57 8.86 11.68 -4.80
C ALA A 57 7.63 12.61 -4.82
N LEU A 58 7.15 12.95 -6.01
CA LEU A 58 6.05 13.90 -6.20
C LEU A 58 4.71 13.35 -5.66
N VAL A 59 4.44 12.06 -5.88
CA VAL A 59 3.24 11.40 -5.32
C VAL A 59 3.28 11.39 -3.80
N GLY A 60 4.42 11.11 -3.18
CA GLY A 60 4.52 11.15 -1.72
C GLY A 60 4.43 12.56 -1.15
N GLU A 61 4.98 13.58 -1.82
CA GLU A 61 4.84 14.96 -1.37
C GLU A 61 3.38 15.46 -1.41
N CYS A 62 2.62 15.13 -2.45
CA CYS A 62 1.26 15.64 -2.62
C CYS A 62 0.18 14.74 -2.00
N ALA A 63 0.27 13.42 -2.16
CA ALA A 63 -0.84 12.50 -1.90
C ALA A 63 -0.73 11.74 -0.58
N LEU A 64 0.46 11.65 0.03
CA LEU A 64 0.68 10.89 1.27
C LEU A 64 -0.29 11.28 2.41
N PRO A 65 -0.51 12.55 2.76
CA PRO A 65 -1.48 12.89 3.82
C PRO A 65 -2.91 12.47 3.47
N GLY A 66 -3.31 12.59 2.21
CA GLY A 66 -4.62 12.14 1.73
C GLY A 66 -4.78 10.61 1.79
N LEU A 67 -3.73 9.87 1.39
CA LEU A 67 -3.70 8.41 1.46
C LEU A 67 -3.78 7.91 2.92
N LEU A 68 -3.12 8.57 3.86
CA LEU A 68 -3.24 8.26 5.29
C LEU A 68 -4.67 8.53 5.81
N GLY A 69 -5.30 9.62 5.38
CA GLY A 69 -6.70 9.90 5.69
C GLY A 69 -7.66 8.83 5.17
N ILE A 70 -7.44 8.34 3.95
CA ILE A 70 -8.21 7.24 3.36
C ILE A 70 -7.99 5.93 4.13
N LEU A 71 -6.75 5.65 4.52
CA LEU A 71 -6.43 4.47 5.32
C LEU A 71 -7.19 4.44 6.65
N GLN A 72 -7.31 5.59 7.31
CA GLN A 72 -7.97 5.71 8.61
C GLN A 72 -9.50 5.69 8.52
N ASN A 73 -10.08 6.30 7.48
CA ASN A 73 -11.52 6.53 7.41
C ASN A 73 -12.25 5.60 6.43
N ASP A 74 -11.69 5.39 5.23
CA ASP A 74 -12.38 4.72 4.13
C ASP A 74 -12.02 3.23 4.02
N ALA A 75 -10.82 2.83 4.44
CA ALA A 75 -10.34 1.46 4.26
C ALA A 75 -11.19 0.39 4.98
N LYS A 76 -11.91 0.79 6.04
CA LYS A 76 -12.87 -0.09 6.75
C LYS A 76 -14.24 -0.14 6.07
N LEU A 77 -14.58 0.87 5.29
CA LEU A 77 -15.87 1.02 4.63
C LEU A 77 -15.88 0.34 3.25
N ASP A 78 -14.76 0.41 2.54
CA ASP A 78 -14.60 -0.12 1.19
C ASP A 78 -13.23 -0.83 1.07
N PRO A 79 -13.22 -2.16 0.84
CA PRO A 79 -11.98 -2.93 0.76
C PRO A 79 -11.18 -2.62 -0.51
N ASP A 80 -11.82 -2.20 -1.61
CA ASP A 80 -11.12 -1.88 -2.86
C ASP A 80 -10.26 -0.63 -2.70
N ILE A 81 -10.81 0.43 -2.09
CA ILE A 81 -10.04 1.65 -1.81
C ILE A 81 -8.99 1.41 -0.72
N GLY A 82 -9.31 0.63 0.31
CA GLY A 82 -8.36 0.26 1.37
C GLY A 82 -7.15 -0.48 0.82
N ARG A 83 -7.39 -1.52 0.01
CA ARG A 83 -6.32 -2.26 -0.68
C ARG A 83 -5.49 -1.35 -1.57
N ALA A 84 -6.13 -0.52 -2.41
CA ALA A 84 -5.41 0.36 -3.32
C ALA A 84 -4.56 1.39 -2.57
N ALA A 85 -5.04 1.93 -1.45
CA ALA A 85 -4.29 2.84 -0.61
C ALA A 85 -3.08 2.16 0.04
N LEU A 86 -3.26 0.97 0.61
CA LEU A 86 -2.20 0.15 1.21
C LEU A 86 -1.09 -0.19 0.21
N GLU A 87 -1.44 -0.68 -0.98
CA GLU A 87 -0.47 -1.00 -2.02
C GLU A 87 0.27 0.25 -2.55
N THR A 88 -0.41 1.39 -2.60
CA THR A 88 0.20 2.67 -2.98
C THR A 88 1.19 3.13 -1.90
N LEU A 89 0.79 3.09 -0.62
CA LEU A 89 1.66 3.44 0.50
C LEU A 89 2.87 2.51 0.58
N ALA A 90 2.72 1.21 0.34
CA ALA A 90 3.83 0.26 0.31
C ALA A 90 4.83 0.63 -0.80
N THR A 91 4.33 0.97 -1.99
CA THR A 91 5.17 1.44 -3.11
C THR A 91 5.92 2.73 -2.76
N LEU A 92 5.26 3.69 -2.10
CA LEU A 92 5.86 4.96 -1.70
C LEU A 92 6.88 4.80 -0.56
N CYS A 93 6.64 3.88 0.37
CA CYS A 93 7.49 3.66 1.53
C CYS A 93 8.64 2.67 1.27
N ASP A 94 8.71 2.06 0.08
CA ASP A 94 9.76 1.11 -0.24
C ASP A 94 11.14 1.78 -0.26
N THR A 95 12.00 1.42 0.69
CA THR A 95 13.37 1.91 0.83
C THR A 95 14.38 1.12 0.00
N HIS A 96 13.97 -0.04 -0.53
CA HIS A 96 14.81 -0.96 -1.30
C HIS A 96 14.50 -0.90 -2.80
N ASP A 97 13.95 0.23 -3.24
CA ASP A 97 13.59 0.45 -4.64
C ASP A 97 14.78 0.15 -5.58
N ALA A 98 14.46 -0.40 -6.75
CA ALA A 98 15.46 -0.73 -7.76
C ALA A 98 16.15 0.54 -8.28
N ASP A 99 15.41 1.65 -8.33
CA ASP A 99 15.97 2.96 -8.60
C ASP A 99 16.58 3.56 -7.33
N TRP A 100 17.91 3.66 -7.32
CA TRP A 100 18.68 4.24 -6.22
C TRP A 100 18.30 5.70 -5.96
N GLY A 101 17.87 6.44 -6.99
CA GLY A 101 17.42 7.83 -6.83
C GLY A 101 16.10 7.95 -6.06
N ALA A 102 15.29 6.90 -6.04
CA ALA A 102 13.97 6.88 -5.42
C ALA A 102 14.00 6.44 -3.93
N ARG A 103 15.07 5.78 -3.49
CA ARG A 103 15.28 5.33 -2.10
C ARG A 103 15.22 6.44 -1.04
N PRO A 104 15.90 7.61 -1.19
CA PRO A 104 15.82 8.66 -0.19
C PRO A 104 14.40 9.22 -0.04
N ALA A 105 13.63 9.28 -1.13
CA ALA A 105 12.22 9.66 -1.07
C ALA A 105 11.42 8.65 -0.24
N GLY A 106 11.64 7.34 -0.45
CA GLY A 106 11.01 6.29 0.35
C GLY A 106 11.28 6.42 1.85
N ALA A 107 12.53 6.66 2.23
CA ALA A 107 12.88 6.87 3.64
C ALA A 107 12.21 8.12 4.24
N ALA A 108 12.16 9.23 3.49
CA ALA A 108 11.49 10.46 3.92
C ALA A 108 9.96 10.27 4.08
N HIS A 109 9.35 9.46 3.21
CA HIS A 109 7.93 9.11 3.27
C HIS A 109 7.64 8.26 4.51
N VAL A 110 8.46 7.24 4.79
CA VAL A 110 8.36 6.45 6.03
C VAL A 110 8.45 7.34 7.25
N ASP A 111 9.44 8.22 7.31
CA ASP A 111 9.61 9.14 8.45
C ASP A 111 8.39 10.05 8.60
N THR A 112 7.69 10.39 7.52
CA THR A 112 6.45 11.16 7.57
C THR A 112 5.26 10.34 8.04
N VAL A 113 5.11 9.09 7.59
CA VAL A 113 4.07 8.17 8.07
C VAL A 113 4.22 7.90 9.56
N LEU A 114 5.47 7.75 10.04
CA LEU A 114 5.78 7.44 11.44
C LEU A 114 5.87 8.67 12.34
N LYS A 115 5.57 9.89 11.87
CA LYS A 115 5.44 11.07 12.73
C LYS A 115 4.30 10.93 13.73
N THR A 116 3.22 10.26 13.34
CA THR A 116 2.05 10.03 14.17
C THR A 116 1.79 8.53 14.34
N PRO A 117 1.29 8.08 15.50
CA PRO A 117 0.98 6.68 15.73
C PRO A 117 -0.33 6.24 15.03
N GLU A 118 -1.23 7.17 14.74
CA GLU A 118 -2.57 6.95 14.18
C GLU A 118 -2.59 6.10 12.90
N PRO A 119 -1.82 6.40 11.83
CA PRO A 119 -1.82 5.58 10.62
C PRO A 119 -1.28 4.16 10.88
N THR A 120 -0.33 4.02 11.81
CA THR A 120 0.22 2.72 12.19
C THR A 120 -0.79 1.89 12.97
N HIS A 121 -1.56 2.50 13.88
CA HIS A 121 -2.65 1.82 14.57
C HIS A 121 -3.77 1.40 13.61
N ALA A 122 -4.16 2.28 12.67
CA ALA A 122 -5.15 1.94 11.65
C ALA A 122 -4.67 0.77 10.77
N LEU A 123 -3.39 0.75 10.38
CA LEU A 123 -2.79 -0.36 9.66
C LEU A 123 -2.87 -1.68 10.45
N ILE A 124 -2.56 -1.64 11.74
CA ILE A 124 -2.62 -2.81 12.63
C ILE A 124 -4.06 -3.32 12.77
N GLU A 125 -5.04 -2.44 12.87
CA GLU A 125 -6.45 -2.83 12.89
C GLU A 125 -6.89 -3.50 11.57
N LEU A 126 -6.39 -3.02 10.42
CA LEU A 126 -6.65 -3.61 9.11
C LEU A 126 -6.01 -5.00 8.92
N LEU A 127 -5.09 -5.42 9.79
CA LEU A 127 -4.62 -6.81 9.82
C LEU A 127 -5.75 -7.77 10.20
N GLY A 128 -6.74 -7.32 10.98
CA GLY A 128 -7.92 -8.09 11.33
C GLY A 128 -9.08 -7.96 10.33
N ALA A 129 -8.85 -7.38 9.15
CA ALA A 129 -9.89 -7.25 8.14
C ALA A 129 -10.36 -8.62 7.62
N GLU A 130 -11.67 -8.76 7.37
CA GLU A 130 -12.27 -9.97 6.78
C GLU A 130 -11.76 -10.23 5.36
N ASP A 131 -11.47 -9.18 4.60
CA ASP A 131 -10.97 -9.28 3.24
C ASP A 131 -9.48 -9.66 3.23
N MET A 132 -9.19 -10.84 2.66
CA MET A 132 -7.83 -11.37 2.55
C MET A 132 -6.86 -10.46 1.78
N HIS A 133 -7.32 -9.75 0.75
CA HIS A 133 -6.47 -8.87 -0.05
C HIS A 133 -6.09 -7.61 0.71
N VAL A 134 -7.03 -7.02 1.46
CA VAL A 134 -6.76 -5.89 2.36
C VAL A 134 -5.77 -6.31 3.43
N ARG A 135 -6.01 -7.45 4.07
CA ARG A 135 -5.12 -8.00 5.10
C ARG A 135 -3.71 -8.26 4.56
N LEU A 136 -3.58 -8.87 3.38
CA LEU A 136 -2.28 -9.08 2.74
C LEU A 136 -1.57 -7.75 2.45
N ALA A 137 -2.29 -6.78 1.89
CA ALA A 137 -1.73 -5.46 1.60
C ALA A 137 -1.28 -4.74 2.89
N ALA A 138 -2.01 -4.90 3.99
CA ALA A 138 -1.66 -4.37 5.30
C ALA A 138 -0.39 -5.01 5.85
N VAL A 139 -0.27 -6.34 5.78
CA VAL A 139 0.96 -7.06 6.17
C VAL A 139 2.16 -6.60 5.34
N LEU A 140 2.01 -6.46 4.02
CA LEU A 140 3.09 -6.02 3.14
C LEU A 140 3.56 -4.62 3.51
N LEU A 141 2.65 -3.66 3.71
CA LEU A 141 3.02 -2.32 4.16
C LEU A 141 3.70 -2.35 5.53
N LEU A 142 3.20 -3.17 6.46
CA LEU A 142 3.81 -3.30 7.79
C LEU A 142 5.24 -3.81 7.71
N ILE A 143 5.51 -4.82 6.87
CA ILE A 143 6.87 -5.33 6.61
C ILE A 143 7.76 -4.22 6.05
N THR A 144 7.28 -3.46 5.05
CA THR A 144 8.03 -2.34 4.46
C THR A 144 8.41 -1.28 5.51
N LEU A 145 7.48 -0.94 6.41
CA LEU A 145 7.75 0.01 7.50
C LEU A 145 8.74 -0.55 8.52
N LEU A 146 8.65 -1.85 8.85
CA LEU A 146 9.56 -2.52 9.78
C LEU A 146 10.99 -2.60 9.24
N HIS A 147 11.17 -2.85 7.94
CA HIS A 147 12.49 -2.80 7.29
C HIS A 147 13.12 -1.41 7.36
N ALA A 148 12.31 -0.36 7.28
CA ALA A 148 12.81 1.00 7.29
C ALA A 148 13.10 1.50 8.72
N ARG A 149 12.20 1.28 9.69
CA ARG A 149 12.28 1.83 11.05
C ARG A 149 11.69 0.88 12.11
N LEU A 150 12.29 -0.30 12.25
CA LEU A 150 11.88 -1.37 13.17
C LEU A 150 11.44 -0.87 14.56
N HIS A 151 12.32 -0.15 15.27
CA HIS A 151 12.09 0.25 16.66
C HIS A 151 10.87 1.16 16.85
N VAL A 152 10.60 2.06 15.90
CA VAL A 152 9.48 3.01 16.00
C VAL A 152 8.17 2.26 15.78
N VAL A 153 8.12 1.41 14.76
CA VAL A 153 6.94 0.61 14.44
C VAL A 153 6.62 -0.37 15.56
N GLN A 154 7.63 -1.04 16.13
CA GLN A 154 7.45 -1.91 17.30
C GLN A 154 6.89 -1.15 18.51
N GLY A 155 7.39 0.07 18.75
CA GLY A 155 6.87 0.94 19.80
C GLY A 155 5.38 1.27 19.61
N TYR A 156 4.96 1.59 18.39
CA TYR A 156 3.54 1.82 18.09
C TYR A 156 2.72 0.54 18.15
N PHE A 157 3.26 -0.59 17.71
CA PHE A 157 2.58 -1.88 17.80
C PHE A 157 2.26 -2.28 19.24
N LEU A 158 3.20 -2.11 20.17
CA LEU A 158 3.01 -2.44 21.58
C LEU A 158 2.03 -1.48 22.29
N ASN A 159 1.92 -0.24 21.81
CA ASN A 159 0.97 0.74 22.34
C ASN A 159 -0.40 0.72 21.63
N ALA A 160 -0.54 -0.07 20.57
CA ALA A 160 -1.79 -0.17 19.83
C ALA A 160 -2.83 -0.94 20.67
N PRO A 161 -4.08 -0.47 20.75
CA PRO A 161 -5.11 -1.08 21.59
C PRO A 161 -5.45 -2.53 21.19
N VAL A 162 -5.19 -2.91 19.94
CA VAL A 162 -5.52 -4.24 19.39
C VAL A 162 -4.29 -4.98 18.86
N GLY A 163 -3.08 -4.42 18.97
CA GLY A 163 -1.91 -4.90 18.21
C GLY A 163 -1.52 -6.36 18.49
N PRO A 164 -1.07 -6.68 19.71
CA PRO A 164 -0.65 -8.05 20.05
C PRO A 164 -1.76 -9.07 19.84
N SER A 165 -3.00 -8.73 20.23
CA SER A 165 -4.16 -9.63 20.11
C SER A 165 -4.50 -9.94 18.65
N THR A 166 -4.39 -8.96 17.75
CA THR A 166 -4.67 -9.17 16.32
C THR A 166 -3.64 -10.11 15.69
N LEU A 167 -2.35 -9.97 16.02
CA LEU A 167 -1.33 -10.92 15.55
C LEU A 167 -1.57 -12.33 16.09
N VAL A 168 -1.93 -12.47 17.37
CA VAL A 168 -2.27 -13.77 17.94
C VAL A 168 -3.48 -14.39 17.21
N CYS A 169 -4.54 -13.62 16.95
CA CYS A 169 -5.69 -14.11 16.17
C CYS A 169 -5.29 -14.54 14.75
N LEU A 170 -4.41 -13.79 14.08
CA LEU A 170 -3.90 -14.15 12.76
C LEU A 170 -3.06 -15.44 12.77
N LEU A 171 -2.33 -15.69 13.86
CA LEU A 171 -1.60 -16.93 14.04
C LEU A 171 -2.54 -18.09 14.41
N ASP A 172 -3.62 -17.83 15.14
CA ASP A 172 -4.60 -18.81 15.60
C ASP A 172 -5.56 -19.28 14.49
N GLU A 173 -5.88 -18.41 13.52
CA GLU A 173 -6.59 -18.77 12.27
C GLU A 173 -5.88 -19.90 11.48
N ARG A 174 -4.64 -20.25 11.83
CA ARG A 174 -3.88 -21.35 11.22
C ARG A 174 -4.16 -22.71 11.86
N ASP A 175 -4.75 -22.76 13.06
CA ASP A 175 -4.88 -24.00 13.85
C ASP A 175 -6.24 -24.69 13.70
N GLU A 176 -7.24 -24.06 13.08
CA GLU A 176 -8.54 -24.69 12.77
C GLU A 176 -8.51 -25.59 11.51
N GLY A 177 -7.32 -26.13 11.19
CA GLY A 177 -7.06 -27.11 10.14
C GLY A 177 -6.91 -28.55 10.65
N ARG A 178 -7.89 -29.04 11.42
CA ARG A 178 -8.32 -30.45 11.65
C ARG A 178 -7.25 -31.55 11.99
N PRO A 179 -7.51 -32.40 13.02
CA PRO A 179 -6.79 -33.67 13.22
C PRO A 179 -7.11 -34.68 12.11
N GLY A 180 -6.07 -35.15 11.40
CA GLY A 180 -6.16 -36.23 10.42
C GLY A 180 -6.58 -35.76 9.03
N ASP A 181 -5.59 -35.36 8.21
CA ASP A 181 -5.21 -36.07 6.99
C ASP A 181 -4.03 -35.36 6.31
N GLY A 182 -2.98 -36.12 5.99
CA GLY A 182 -1.70 -35.65 5.47
C GLY A 182 -1.75 -35.19 4.01
N VAL A 183 -2.38 -34.05 3.76
CA VAL A 183 -2.30 -33.36 2.47
C VAL A 183 -1.78 -31.95 2.71
N TYR A 184 -0.61 -31.65 2.13
CA TYR A 184 0.05 -30.36 2.17
C TYR A 184 -0.88 -29.22 1.71
N SER A 185 -1.64 -28.64 2.64
CA SER A 185 -2.32 -27.37 2.45
C SER A 185 -1.26 -26.28 2.51
N ALA A 186 -0.66 -25.98 1.35
CA ALA A 186 0.20 -24.82 1.20
C ALA A 186 -0.57 -23.59 1.68
N SER A 187 -0.01 -22.94 2.71
CA SER A 187 -0.39 -21.62 3.25
C SER A 187 -1.00 -20.71 2.16
N PRO A 188 -2.05 -19.91 2.42
CA PRO A 188 -2.49 -18.87 1.49
C PRO A 188 -1.32 -17.97 1.07
N ALA A 189 -0.39 -17.70 1.98
CA ALA A 189 0.88 -17.03 1.69
C ALA A 189 1.78 -17.86 0.75
N ALA A 190 1.92 -19.18 0.95
CA ALA A 190 2.72 -20.06 0.07
C ALA A 190 2.10 -20.25 -1.33
N ARG A 191 0.76 -20.19 -1.43
CA ARG A 191 0.04 -20.28 -2.70
C ARG A 191 0.11 -18.97 -3.50
N LEU A 192 0.22 -17.83 -2.83
CA LEU A 192 0.52 -16.52 -3.44
C LEU A 192 2.01 -16.35 -3.81
N MET A 193 2.92 -16.92 -3.03
CA MET A 193 4.37 -16.89 -3.27
C MET A 193 4.83 -17.73 -4.47
N SER A 194 3.98 -18.66 -4.97
CA SER A 194 4.23 -19.42 -6.20
C SER A 194 3.88 -18.65 -7.48
N SER A 195 3.17 -17.51 -7.39
CA SER A 195 2.67 -16.79 -8.58
C SER A 195 3.44 -15.51 -8.90
N THR A 196 4.38 -15.10 -8.05
CA THR A 196 5.20 -13.89 -8.23
C THR A 196 6.69 -14.26 -8.20
N ASP A 197 7.15 -14.96 -9.23
CA ASP A 197 8.57 -15.25 -9.47
C ASP A 197 9.32 -13.95 -9.79
N HIS A 198 9.97 -13.32 -8.78
CA HIS A 198 11.34 -12.75 -8.91
C HIS A 198 11.86 -11.94 -7.70
N TYR A 199 11.14 -11.76 -6.57
CA TYR A 199 11.59 -10.80 -5.54
C TYR A 199 11.49 -11.22 -4.06
N VAL A 200 11.26 -12.51 -3.74
CA VAL A 200 10.76 -12.92 -2.40
C VAL A 200 11.77 -13.53 -1.40
N PRO A 201 13.03 -13.94 -1.72
CA PRO A 201 13.84 -14.63 -0.71
C PRO A 201 14.22 -13.77 0.51
N ASP A 202 14.36 -12.45 0.36
CA ASP A 202 14.72 -11.54 1.48
C ASP A 202 13.52 -11.16 2.37
N LEU A 203 12.29 -11.22 1.85
CA LEU A 203 11.06 -10.96 2.63
C LEU A 203 10.72 -12.09 3.61
N LEU A 204 11.13 -13.32 3.31
CA LEU A 204 10.90 -14.49 4.18
C LEU A 204 11.69 -14.44 5.49
N HIS A 205 12.94 -13.97 5.44
CA HIS A 205 13.81 -13.92 6.62
C HIS A 205 13.37 -12.81 7.60
N SER A 206 12.77 -11.76 7.06
CA SER A 206 12.35 -10.60 7.82
C SER A 206 10.93 -10.73 8.39
N ALA A 207 10.04 -11.48 7.74
CA ALA A 207 8.76 -11.87 8.33
C ALA A 207 8.92 -12.78 9.56
N TRP A 208 9.99 -13.59 9.63
CA TRP A 208 10.34 -14.37 10.82
C TRP A 208 10.70 -13.50 12.03
N PHE A 209 11.29 -12.32 11.81
CA PHE A 209 11.65 -11.37 12.88
C PHE A 209 10.46 -10.59 13.45
N ILE A 210 9.29 -10.69 12.81
CA ILE A 210 8.05 -10.03 13.26
C ILE A 210 7.27 -10.95 14.20
N VAL A 211 7.49 -12.26 14.10
CA VAL A 211 6.71 -13.31 14.79
C VAL A 211 7.47 -13.98 15.94
N VAL A 212 8.80 -13.79 16.04
CA VAL A 212 9.65 -14.32 17.12
C VAL A 212 10.23 -13.20 17.98
#